data_AF-X1PRI1-F1
#
_entry.id   AF-X1PRI1-F1
#
_cell.length_a   1.000
_cell.length_b   1.000
_cell.length_c   1.000
_cell.angle_alpha   90.00
_cell.angle_beta   90.00
_cell.angle_gamma   90.00
#
_symmetry.space_group_name_H-M   'P 1'
#
loop_
_entity.id
_entity.type
_entity.pdbx_description
1 polymer ?
#
loop_
_entity_poly.entity_id
_entity_poly.type
_entity_poly.pdbx_seq_one_letter_code
_entity_poly.pdbx_strand_id
1 'polypeptide(L)' 'SVRLFLKVKSSVWANELNLKKGELIQKFNLKAGEEIISNILFKVQPTHFNFNKKQQS' A
#
# COMPACT_ATOMS: atom_id res chain seq x y z
N SER A 1 9.44 -3.15 16.67
CA SER A 1 9.38 -3.48 15.23
C SER A 1 7.99 -3.13 14.70
N VAL A 2 7.83 -1.96 14.06
CA VAL A 2 6.53 -1.43 13.64
C VAL A 2 6.20 -1.86 12.20
N ARG A 3 4.93 -2.22 11.97
CA ARG A 3 4.40 -2.53 10.63
C ARG A 3 3.50 -1.38 10.15
N LEU A 4 3.90 -0.75 9.04
CA LEU A 4 3.14 0.32 8.42
C LEU A 4 2.15 -0.23 7.39
N PHE A 5 0.93 0.31 7.36
CA PHE A 5 -0.07 -0.04 6.36
C PHE A 5 -0.34 1.16 5.46
N LEU A 6 -0.08 1.01 4.17
CA LEU A 6 -0.28 2.06 3.18
C LEU A 6 -1.35 1.63 2.19
N LYS A 7 -2.28 2.54 1.93
CA LYS A 7 -3.35 2.34 0.98
C LYS A 7 -2.90 2.79 -0.41
N VAL A 8 -3.16 1.99 -1.43
CA VAL A 8 -2.74 2.26 -2.81
C VAL A 8 -3.91 2.15 -3.78
N LYS A 9 -3.80 2.86 -4.91
CA LYS A 9 -4.90 2.99 -5.88
C LYS A 9 -5.18 1.72 -6.68
N SER A 10 -4.17 0.91 -6.96
CA SER A 10 -4.32 -0.30 -7.79
C SER A 10 -3.36 -1.40 -7.36
N SER A 11 -3.63 -2.63 -7.84
CA SER A 11 -2.75 -3.78 -7.66
C SER A 11 -1.40 -3.59 -8.35
N VAL A 12 -1.36 -2.89 -9.49
CA VAL A 12 -0.11 -2.53 -10.19
C VAL A 12 0.78 -1.69 -9.27
N TRP A 13 0.24 -0.63 -8.67
CA TRP A 13 0.98 0.18 -7.69
C TRP A 13 1.41 -0.62 -6.46
N ALA A 14 0.56 -1.53 -5.97
CA ALA A 14 0.93 -2.40 -4.85
C ALA A 14 2.16 -3.26 -5.19
N ASN A 15 2.21 -3.82 -6.41
CA ASN A 15 3.32 -4.66 -6.87
C ASN A 15 4.60 -3.85 -7.04
N GLU A 16 4.53 -2.70 -7.73
CA GLU A 16 5.69 -1.82 -7.93
C GLU A 16 6.30 -1.35 -6.61
N LEU A 17 5.45 -0.95 -5.65
CA LEU A 17 5.92 -0.51 -4.33
C LEU A 17 6.46 -1.66 -3.48
N ASN A 18 5.90 -2.86 -3.61
CA ASN A 18 6.45 -4.04 -2.95
C ASN A 18 7.86 -4.38 -3.42
N LEU A 19 8.15 -4.23 -4.72
CA LEU A 19 9.51 -4.43 -5.27
C LEU A 19 10.53 -3.46 -4.66
N LYS A 20 10.10 -2.24 -4.31
CA LYS A 20 10.95 -1.19 -3.71
C LYS A 20 10.83 -1.09 -2.19
N LYS A 21 10.13 -2.03 -1.54
CA LYS A 21 9.76 -1.94 -0.11
C LYS A 21 10.97 -1.77 0.82
N GLY A 22 12.05 -2.50 0.57
CA GLY A 22 13.27 -2.42 1.39
C GLY A 22 13.89 -1.03 1.37
N GLU A 23 14.02 -0.42 0.18
CA GLU A 23 14.56 0.93 0.00
C GLU A 23 13.67 1.98 0.70
N LEU A 24 12.34 1.83 0.59
CA LEU A 24 11.39 2.72 1.27
C LEU A 24 11.54 2.65 2.79
N ILE A 25 11.66 1.44 3.35
CA ILE A 25 11.88 1.24 4.80
C ILE A 25 13.18 1.93 5.23
N GLN A 26 14.27 1.72 4.49
CA GLN A 26 15.55 2.36 4.79
C GLN A 26 15.44 3.90 4.79
N LYS A 27 14.80 4.48 3.75
CA LYS A 27 14.60 5.93 3.66
C LYS A 27 13.76 6.48 4.81
N PHE A 28 12.72 5.77 5.22
CA PHE A 28 11.89 6.20 6.35
C PHE A 28 12.65 6.15 7.68
N ASN A 29 13.34 5.05 7.96
CA ASN A 29 14.12 4.91 9.20
C ASN A 29 15.30 5.90 9.23
N LEU A 30 15.98 6.11 8.11
CA LEU A 30 17.05 7.12 8.01
C LEU A 30 16.53 8.52 8.32
N LYS A 31 15.36 8.89 7.78
CA LYS A 31 14.74 10.19 8.06
C LYS A 31 14.28 10.33 9.52
N ALA A 32 13.88 9.22 10.15
CA ALA A 32 13.51 9.20 11.56
C ALA A 32 14.72 9.26 12.51
N GLY A 33 15.92 8.90 12.03
CA GLY A 33 17.13 8.82 12.85
C GLY A 33 17.22 7.56 13.72
N GLU A 34 16.25 6.65 13.59
CA GLU A 34 16.17 5.39 14.32
C GLU A 34 15.41 4.31 13.52
N GLU A 35 15.60 3.04 13.88
CA GLU A 35 14.95 1.91 13.21
C GLU A 35 13.52 1.68 13.74
N ILE A 36 12.54 2.38 13.18
CA ILE A 36 11.15 2.32 13.61
C ILE A 36 10.37 1.23 12.85
N ILE A 37 10.48 1.26 11.52
CA ILE A 37 9.67 0.47 10.59
C ILE A 37 10.47 -0.76 10.16
N SER A 38 9.86 -1.94 10.28
CA SER A 38 10.46 -3.19 9.81
C SER A 38 9.73 -3.79 8.61
N ASN A 39 8.50 -3.35 8.36
CA ASN A 39 7.71 -3.82 7.22
C ASN A 39 6.65 -2.80 6.82
N ILE A 40 6.33 -2.77 5.52
CA ILE A 40 5.24 -1.98 4.95
C ILE A 40 4.32 -2.94 4.20
N LEU A 41 3.01 -2.83 4.42
CA LEU A 41 1.99 -3.55 3.68
C LEU A 41 1.18 -2.57 2.83
N PHE A 42 1.26 -2.73 1.52
CA PHE A 42 0.47 -1.97 0.55
C PHE A 42 -0.86 -2.68 0.30
N LYS A 43 -1.98 -2.01 0.61
CA LYS A 43 -3.33 -2.54 0.44
C LYS A 43 -4.07 -1.74 -0.63
N VAL A 44 -4.54 -2.43 -1.66
CA VAL A 44 -5.45 -1.84 -2.64
C VAL A 44 -6.76 -1.53 -1.93
N GLN A 45 -7.26 -0.30 -2.05
CA GLN A 45 -8.63 -0.04 -1.63
C GLN A 45 -9.56 -0.73 -2.61
N PRO A 46 -10.44 -1.65 -2.17
CA PRO A 46 -11.55 -2.04 -3.01
C PRO A 46 -12.38 -0.78 -3.24
N THR A 47 -12.46 -0.32 -4.49
CA THR A 47 -13.57 0.55 -4.85
C THR A 47 -14.83 -0.26 -4.55
N HIS A 48 -15.72 0.27 -3.72
CA HIS A 48 -17.04 -0.33 -3.58
C HIS A 48 -17.66 -0.35 -4.99
N PHE A 49 -17.67 -1.53 -5.60
CA PHE A 49 -18.28 -1.73 -6.90
C PHE A 49 -19.79 -1.63 -6.64
N ASN A 50 -20.36 -0.42 -6.80
CA ASN A 50 -21.80 -0.24 -6.75
C ASN A 50 -22.38 -0.90 -8.00
N PHE A 51 -22.77 -2.18 -7.86
CA PHE A 51 -23.64 -2.87 -8.81
C PHE A 51 -25.03 -2.21 -8.79
N ASN A 52 -25.14 -0.99 -9.33
CA ASN A 52 -26.45 -0.53 -9.77
C ASN A 52 -26.81 -1.34 -11.00
N LYS A 53 -27.58 -2.41 -10.75
CA LYS A 53 -28.31 -3.21 -11.73
C LYS A 53 -29.06 -2.27 -12.69
N LYS A 54 -28.50 -2.01 -13.87
CA LYS A 54 -29.31 -1.78 -15.06
C LYS A 54 -29.39 -3.10 -15.82
N GLN A 55 -30.21 -4.02 -15.31
CA GLN A 55 -30.94 -4.93 -16.18
C GLN A 55 -32.33 -4.34 -16.33
N GLN A 56 -32.49 -3.52 -17.37
CA GLN A 56 -33.77 -3.22 -18.01
C GLN A 56 -33.45 -2.56 -19.36
N SER A 57 -33.42 -3.39 -20.40
CA SER A 57 -33.87 -3.10 -21.76
C SER A 57 -33.99 -4.42 -22.49
#